data_AF-A0A345ZW28-F1
#
_entry.id   AF-A0A345ZW28-F1
#
_cell.length_a   1.000
_cell.length_b   1.000
_cell.length_c   1.000
_cell.angle_alpha   90.00
_cell.angle_beta   90.00
_cell.angle_gamma   90.00
#
_symmetry.space_group_name_H-M   'P 1'
#
loop_
_entity.id
_entity.type
_entity.pdbx_description
1 polymer ?
#
loop_
_entity_poly.entity_id
_entity_poly.type
_entity_poly.pdbx_seq_one_letter_code
_entity_poly.pdbx_strand_id
1 'polypeptide(L)'
;MIDSIGLSIDVSSWGQTVSHSEDGKWPQRQFGFTGRPQTDHYFELVGDDLGSLSVNMGLIRGEYKPKDYPLERGIGTIAYASASPPDADLPGMDAMLHGWWWMPETLFDEVWLQAREHTWRTCMVQLEIAPVTNDVIAFQWDVTKRKVLHVLRASVSFNRAQPSVAKPQTEPRRRGLFG
;
A
#
# COMPACT_ATOMS: atom_id res chain seq x y z
N MET A 1 -25.00 7.52 -8.19
CA MET A 1 -24.03 7.66 -7.07
C MET A 1 -22.86 6.77 -7.44
N ILE A 2 -21.61 7.25 -7.36
CA ILE A 2 -20.45 6.36 -7.53
C ILE A 2 -20.17 5.78 -6.15
N ASP A 3 -20.26 4.47 -6.02
CA ASP A 3 -19.95 3.80 -4.77
C ASP A 3 -18.42 3.69 -4.60
N SER A 4 -17.97 3.84 -3.34
CA SER A 4 -16.59 3.67 -2.92
C SER A 4 -16.50 2.68 -1.76
N ILE A 5 -15.34 2.04 -1.62
CA ILE A 5 -15.05 1.11 -0.52
C ILE A 5 -13.60 1.25 -0.07
N GLY A 6 -13.32 0.89 1.18
CA GLY A 6 -11.96 0.83 1.71
C GLY A 6 -11.28 -0.49 1.33
N LEU A 7 -10.06 -0.42 0.80
CA LEU A 7 -9.15 -1.53 0.61
C LEU A 7 -7.97 -1.38 1.59
N SER A 8 -7.85 -2.31 2.53
CA SER A 8 -6.71 -2.34 3.46
C SER A 8 -5.62 -3.25 2.90
N ILE A 9 -4.37 -2.82 3.00
CA ILE A 9 -3.18 -3.53 2.51
C ILE A 9 -2.18 -3.64 3.66
N ASP A 10 -1.81 -4.87 4.00
CA ASP A 10 -0.71 -5.17 4.89
C ASP A 10 0.61 -5.06 4.14
N VAL A 11 1.41 -4.07 4.51
CA VAL A 11 2.67 -3.76 3.83
C VAL A 11 3.77 -4.68 4.33
N SER A 12 4.39 -5.42 3.41
CA SER A 12 5.49 -6.34 3.69
C SER A 12 6.86 -5.70 3.48
N SER A 13 6.99 -4.81 2.50
CA SER A 13 8.27 -4.16 2.20
C SER A 13 8.08 -2.78 1.60
N TRP A 14 9.07 -1.92 1.81
CA TRP A 14 9.20 -0.60 1.19
C TRP A 14 10.47 -0.58 0.35
N GLY A 15 10.43 0.06 -0.80
CA GLY A 15 11.57 0.27 -1.68
C GLY A 15 11.61 1.70 -2.18
N GLN A 16 12.81 2.29 -2.25
CA GLN A 16 13.00 3.57 -2.93
C GLN A 16 13.46 3.34 -4.36
N THR A 17 12.81 3.99 -5.30
CA THR A 17 13.30 4.08 -6.67
C THR A 17 13.59 5.55 -6.98
N VAL A 18 14.79 5.81 -7.47
CA VAL A 18 15.14 7.11 -8.05
C VAL A 18 15.21 6.89 -9.55
N SER A 19 14.20 7.36 -10.26
CA SER A 19 14.16 7.31 -11.71
C SER A 19 14.45 8.69 -12.30
N HIS A 20 15.11 8.68 -13.45
CA HIS A 20 15.33 9.86 -14.28
C HIS A 20 14.68 9.57 -15.62
N SER A 21 13.67 10.35 -16.02
CA SER A 21 13.11 10.27 -17.37
C SER A 21 13.79 11.30 -18.27
N GLU A 22 14.14 10.91 -19.50
CA GLU A 22 14.85 11.77 -20.47
C GLU A 22 14.11 13.09 -20.75
N ASP A 23 12.79 13.09 -20.62
CA ASP A 23 11.95 14.28 -20.86
C ASP A 23 12.16 15.40 -19.82
N GLY A 24 12.88 15.16 -18.72
CA GLY A 24 13.19 16.15 -17.68
C GLY A 24 11.98 16.73 -16.92
N LYS A 25 10.75 16.36 -17.31
CA LYS A 25 9.49 16.89 -16.76
C LYS A 25 9.22 16.42 -15.33
N TRP A 26 9.85 15.33 -14.89
CA TRP A 26 9.63 14.80 -13.55
C TRP A 26 10.88 14.16 -12.94
N PRO A 27 11.64 14.87 -12.10
CA PRO A 27 12.42 14.20 -11.05
C PRO A 27 11.43 13.58 -10.05
N GLN A 28 10.88 12.39 -10.36
CA GLN A 28 9.95 11.72 -9.44
C GLN A 28 10.76 10.99 -8.37
N ARG A 29 10.70 11.52 -7.15
CA ARG A 29 10.99 10.72 -5.97
C ARG A 29 9.75 9.87 -5.72
N GLN A 30 9.88 8.57 -5.94
CA GLN A 30 8.84 7.59 -5.67
C GLN A 30 9.33 6.59 -4.63
N PHE A 31 8.46 6.23 -3.71
CA PHE A 31 8.64 5.01 -2.92
C PHE A 31 7.63 3.98 -3.39
N GLY A 32 8.11 2.78 -3.67
CA GLY A 32 7.27 1.62 -3.88
C GLY A 32 7.02 0.90 -2.55
N PHE A 33 5.90 0.24 -2.41
CA PHE A 33 5.73 -0.79 -1.40
C PHE A 33 5.05 -2.01 -2.00
N THR A 34 5.36 -3.15 -1.39
CA THR A 34 4.68 -4.40 -1.67
C THR A 34 3.86 -4.81 -0.46
N GLY A 35 2.75 -5.49 -0.69
CA GLY A 35 1.90 -5.98 0.38
C GLY A 35 0.90 -7.02 -0.06
N ARG A 36 -0.05 -7.31 0.83
CA ARG A 36 -1.21 -8.14 0.54
C ARG A 36 -2.49 -7.41 0.95
N PRO A 37 -3.56 -7.51 0.16
CA PRO A 37 -4.84 -6.96 0.56
C PRO A 37 -5.38 -7.77 1.75
N GLN A 38 -6.02 -7.08 2.69
CA GLN A 38 -6.85 -7.74 3.68
C GLN A 38 -8.19 -8.08 3.04
N THR A 39 -8.59 -9.33 3.18
CA THR A 39 -9.93 -9.77 2.79
C THR A 39 -10.89 -9.48 3.92
N ASP A 40 -11.96 -8.75 3.62
CA ASP A 40 -13.13 -8.65 4.49
C ASP A 40 -14.37 -9.21 3.77
N HIS A 41 -15.47 -9.38 4.50
CA HIS A 41 -16.71 -9.91 3.94
C HIS A 41 -17.52 -8.89 3.13
N TYR A 42 -17.06 -7.64 3.04
CA TYR A 42 -17.81 -6.53 2.43
C TYR A 42 -17.21 -6.08 1.10
N PHE A 43 -16.02 -6.55 0.73
CA PHE A 43 -15.38 -6.28 -0.55
C PHE A 43 -14.99 -7.56 -1.30
N GLU A 44 -15.52 -7.70 -2.51
CA GLU A 44 -15.30 -8.85 -3.38
C GLU A 44 -14.64 -8.44 -4.70
N LEU A 45 -13.66 -9.23 -5.14
CA LEU A 45 -13.07 -9.14 -6.46
C LEU A 45 -13.72 -10.20 -7.37
N VAL A 46 -14.42 -9.77 -8.41
CA VAL A 46 -15.06 -10.71 -9.36
C VAL A 46 -14.12 -10.98 -10.52
N GLY A 47 -13.77 -12.25 -10.70
CA GLY A 47 -12.86 -12.73 -11.76
C GLY A 47 -11.49 -13.18 -11.26
N ASP A 48 -11.17 -12.98 -9.97
CA ASP A 48 -9.97 -13.49 -9.32
C ASP A 48 -10.18 -13.54 -7.78
N ASP A 49 -9.24 -14.10 -7.03
CA ASP A 49 -9.27 -14.09 -5.56
C ASP A 49 -8.41 -12.96 -5.00
N LEU A 50 -9.05 -11.95 -4.40
CA LEU A 50 -8.38 -10.80 -3.79
C LEU A 50 -7.29 -11.24 -2.79
N GLY A 51 -7.58 -12.22 -1.92
CA GLY A 51 -6.68 -12.63 -0.84
C GLY A 51 -5.39 -13.30 -1.34
N SER A 52 -5.39 -13.79 -2.57
CA SER A 52 -4.23 -14.40 -3.22
C SER A 52 -3.29 -13.38 -3.88
N LEU A 53 -3.78 -12.17 -4.16
CA LEU A 53 -3.04 -11.19 -4.94
C LEU A 53 -1.91 -10.54 -4.15
N SER A 54 -0.78 -10.36 -4.82
CA SER A 54 0.23 -9.41 -4.37
C SER A 54 -0.18 -7.98 -4.76
N VAL A 55 0.25 -7.01 -3.95
CA VAL A 55 0.04 -5.59 -4.23
C VAL A 55 1.40 -4.93 -4.43
N ASN A 56 1.55 -4.13 -5.48
CA ASN A 56 2.73 -3.29 -5.74
C ASN A 56 2.31 -1.85 -6.09
N MET A 57 2.53 -0.92 -5.17
CA MET A 57 2.02 0.44 -5.33
C MET A 57 3.14 1.47 -5.21
N GLY A 58 3.00 2.54 -5.99
CA GLY A 58 3.87 3.71 -5.96
C GLY A 58 3.28 4.88 -5.18
N LEU A 59 4.09 5.48 -4.32
CA LEU A 59 3.82 6.73 -3.64
C LEU A 59 4.60 7.83 -4.35
N ILE A 60 3.92 8.83 -4.91
CA ILE A 60 4.54 9.90 -5.69
C ILE A 60 4.65 11.17 -4.85
N ARG A 61 5.88 11.69 -4.70
CA ARG A 61 6.16 12.97 -4.04
C ARG A 61 5.75 14.15 -4.92
N GLY A 62 5.00 15.10 -4.37
CA GLY A 62 4.93 16.44 -4.95
C GLY A 62 3.61 17.16 -4.72
N GLU A 63 3.49 18.32 -5.36
CA GLU A 63 2.20 18.99 -5.54
C GLU A 63 1.52 18.44 -6.78
N TYR A 64 0.26 18.06 -6.64
CA TYR A 64 -0.57 17.69 -7.78
C TYR A 64 -0.80 18.93 -8.67
N LYS A 65 -0.10 19.00 -9.81
CA LYS A 65 -0.25 20.07 -10.81
C LYS A 65 -0.66 19.50 -12.16
N PRO A 66 -1.96 19.24 -12.37
CA PRO A 66 -2.44 18.89 -13.69
C PRO A 66 -2.57 20.19 -14.50
N LYS A 67 -1.55 20.57 -15.27
CA LYS A 67 -1.79 21.58 -16.30
C LYS A 67 -2.65 21.04 -17.44
N ASP A 68 -2.61 19.72 -17.67
CA ASP A 68 -3.19 19.11 -18.88
C ASP A 68 -4.21 17.97 -18.61
N TYR A 69 -4.32 17.43 -17.38
CA TYR A 69 -5.25 16.34 -17.04
C TYR A 69 -5.68 16.37 -15.57
N PRO A 70 -6.77 17.08 -15.20
CA PRO A 70 -7.32 16.97 -13.86
C PRO A 70 -7.72 15.50 -13.59
N LEU A 71 -7.38 14.99 -12.41
CA LEU A 71 -7.83 13.71 -11.89
C LEU A 71 -9.29 13.97 -11.56
N GLU A 72 -10.15 13.84 -12.56
CA GLU A 72 -11.60 14.06 -12.39
C GLU A 72 -12.19 13.16 -11.29
N ARG A 73 -11.45 12.16 -10.79
CA ARG A 73 -11.94 11.08 -9.93
C ARG A 73 -10.97 10.57 -8.85
N GLY A 74 -9.91 11.27 -8.43
CA GLY A 74 -9.08 10.78 -7.31
C GLY A 74 -7.69 11.40 -7.13
N ILE A 75 -6.87 10.75 -6.31
CA ILE A 75 -5.46 11.08 -5.97
C ILE A 75 -4.46 10.08 -6.58
N GLY A 76 -4.95 9.07 -7.29
CA GLY A 76 -4.19 7.96 -7.84
C GLY A 76 -5.06 6.90 -8.49
N THR A 77 -4.47 5.76 -8.80
CA THR A 77 -5.15 4.60 -9.41
C THR A 77 -4.61 3.29 -8.86
N ILE A 78 -5.48 2.28 -8.82
CA ILE A 78 -5.12 0.87 -8.63
C ILE A 78 -5.66 0.06 -9.81
N ALA A 79 -4.88 -0.89 -10.29
CA ALA A 79 -5.16 -1.67 -11.46
C ALA A 79 -4.89 -3.16 -11.20
N TYR A 80 -5.72 -4.00 -11.81
CA TYR A 80 -5.54 -5.45 -11.82
C TYR A 80 -4.74 -5.85 -13.05
N ALA A 81 -3.59 -6.48 -12.82
CA ALA A 81 -2.81 -7.16 -13.85
C ALA A 81 -3.12 -8.66 -13.79
N SER A 82 -3.60 -9.19 -14.91
CA SER A 82 -3.90 -10.61 -15.06
C SER A 82 -2.61 -11.43 -15.10
N ALA A 83 -2.68 -12.67 -14.60
CA ALA A 83 -1.57 -13.62 -14.77
C ALA A 83 -1.25 -13.81 -16.26
N SER A 84 0.03 -13.96 -16.58
CA SER A 84 0.51 -14.23 -17.94
C SER A 84 1.40 -15.46 -17.94
N PRO A 85 1.23 -16.37 -18.91
CA PRO A 85 2.11 -17.53 -19.03
C PRO A 85 3.52 -17.08 -19.41
N PRO A 86 4.54 -17.90 -19.11
CA PRO A 86 5.88 -17.67 -19.64
C PRO A 86 5.88 -17.63 -21.18
N ASP A 87 6.66 -16.71 -21.73
CA ASP A 87 6.98 -16.66 -23.17
C ASP A 87 8.45 -17.08 -23.36
N ALA A 88 8.87 -17.31 -24.60
CA ALA A 88 10.20 -17.80 -24.97
C ALA A 88 11.34 -17.01 -24.30
N ASP A 89 11.16 -15.70 -24.15
CA ASP A 89 12.17 -14.77 -23.62
C ASP A 89 11.80 -14.15 -22.27
N LEU A 90 10.59 -14.41 -21.75
CA LEU A 90 10.07 -13.73 -20.55
C LEU A 90 9.46 -14.72 -19.55
N PRO A 91 9.81 -14.63 -18.26
CA PRO A 91 9.13 -15.42 -17.24
C PRO A 91 7.65 -15.03 -17.18
N GLY A 92 6.79 -16.00 -16.85
CA GLY A 92 5.39 -15.73 -16.57
C GLY A 92 5.25 -14.81 -15.36
N MET A 93 4.10 -14.14 -15.25
CA MET A 93 3.77 -13.30 -14.10
C MET A 93 2.48 -13.78 -13.46
N ASP A 94 2.48 -13.83 -12.13
CA ASP A 94 1.27 -14.04 -11.35
C ASP A 94 0.36 -12.81 -11.44
N ALA A 95 -0.94 -13.02 -11.19
CA ALA A 95 -1.88 -11.92 -11.08
C ALA A 95 -1.51 -11.03 -9.88
N MET A 96 -1.67 -9.71 -10.05
CA MET A 96 -1.33 -8.75 -9.01
C MET A 96 -2.17 -7.47 -9.12
N LEU A 97 -2.25 -6.75 -8.00
CA LEU A 97 -2.70 -5.37 -7.98
C LEU A 97 -1.49 -4.45 -8.08
N HIS A 98 -1.57 -3.44 -8.93
CA HIS A 98 -0.53 -2.43 -9.03
C HIS A 98 -1.12 -1.04 -9.21
N GLY A 99 -0.34 -0.01 -8.90
CA GLY A 99 -0.87 1.34 -9.02
C GLY A 99 0.01 2.39 -8.39
N TRP A 100 -0.58 3.57 -8.17
CA TRP A 100 0.10 4.68 -7.54
C TRP A 100 -0.89 5.66 -6.94
N TRP A 101 -0.43 6.47 -5.99
CA TRP A 101 -1.09 7.72 -5.63
C TRP A 101 -0.09 8.78 -5.23
N TRP A 102 -0.49 10.04 -5.37
CA TRP A 102 0.34 11.19 -4.99
C TRP A 102 0.09 11.58 -3.54
N MET A 103 1.08 12.21 -2.92
CA MET A 103 0.90 12.96 -1.68
C MET A 103 1.80 14.21 -1.61
N PRO A 104 1.41 15.23 -0.82
CA PRO A 104 2.24 16.41 -0.55
C PRO A 104 3.63 16.05 -0.04
N GLU A 105 4.63 16.88 -0.38
CA GLU A 105 6.03 16.61 -0.04
C GLU A 105 6.29 16.38 1.45
N THR A 106 5.66 17.17 2.33
CA THR A 106 5.83 17.06 3.77
C THR A 106 5.37 15.70 4.29
N LEU A 107 4.18 15.27 3.89
CA LEU A 107 3.62 13.97 4.28
C LEU A 107 4.40 12.81 3.65
N PHE A 108 4.90 12.99 2.43
CA PHE A 108 5.76 12.00 1.76
C PHE A 108 7.05 11.77 2.54
N ASP A 109 7.73 12.85 2.91
CA ASP A 109 8.98 12.80 3.64
C ASP A 109 8.77 12.21 5.06
N GLU A 110 7.63 12.48 5.70
CA GLU A 110 7.23 11.87 6.98
C GLU A 110 7.01 10.36 6.86
N VAL A 111 6.22 9.89 5.88
CA VAL A 111 6.00 8.45 5.64
C VAL A 111 7.32 7.74 5.38
N TRP A 112 8.21 8.35 4.61
CA TRP A 112 9.51 7.76 4.31
C TRP A 112 10.41 7.64 5.53
N LEU A 113 10.44 8.67 6.38
CA LEU A 113 11.16 8.62 7.63
C LEU A 113 10.67 7.44 8.48
N GLN A 114 9.35 7.29 8.61
CA GLN A 114 8.74 6.17 9.34
C GLN A 114 9.08 4.80 8.73
N ALA A 115 9.01 4.67 7.40
CA ALA A 115 9.33 3.43 6.71
C ALA A 115 10.78 2.99 6.95
N ARG A 116 11.73 3.93 6.94
CA ARG A 116 13.17 3.69 7.15
C ARG A 116 13.56 3.34 8.58
N GLU A 117 12.77 3.74 9.57
CA GLU A 117 13.11 3.48 10.97
C GLU A 117 13.05 1.97 11.34
N HIS A 118 12.53 1.09 10.47
CA HIS A 118 12.46 -0.39 10.62
C HIS A 118 11.98 -0.91 12.00
N THR A 119 11.33 -0.07 12.79
CA THR A 119 10.92 -0.35 14.19
C THR A 119 9.41 -0.50 14.33
N TRP A 120 8.69 -0.51 13.21
CA TRP A 120 7.27 -0.78 13.18
C TRP A 120 7.01 -2.30 13.26
N ARG A 121 6.06 -2.68 14.11
CA ARG A 121 5.53 -4.05 14.23
C ARG A 121 4.61 -4.37 13.07
N THR A 122 3.78 -3.41 12.67
CA THR A 122 2.89 -3.52 11.51
C THR A 122 2.85 -2.20 10.75
N CYS A 123 2.68 -2.29 9.44
CA CYS A 123 2.46 -1.15 8.54
C CYS A 123 1.24 -1.48 7.68
N MET A 124 0.25 -0.59 7.69
CA MET A 124 -0.99 -0.77 6.96
C MET A 124 -1.23 0.45 6.07
N VAL A 125 -1.61 0.20 4.83
CA VAL A 125 -2.12 1.22 3.91
C VAL A 125 -3.61 0.99 3.74
N GLN A 126 -4.42 2.04 3.86
CA GLN A 126 -5.84 1.96 3.50
C GLN A 126 -6.11 2.90 2.33
N LEU A 127 -6.74 2.36 1.30
CA LEU A 127 -7.13 3.09 0.10
C LEU A 127 -8.65 3.15 0.03
N GLU A 128 -9.22 4.33 -0.14
CA GLU A 128 -10.61 4.44 -0.58
C GLU A 128 -10.63 4.36 -2.11
N ILE A 129 -11.32 3.37 -2.68
CA ILE A 129 -11.29 3.07 -4.11
C ILE A 129 -12.66 3.13 -4.76
N ALA A 130 -12.70 3.59 -6.01
CA ALA A 130 -13.94 3.74 -6.79
C ALA A 130 -13.67 3.70 -8.30
N PRO A 131 -14.66 3.38 -9.15
CA PRO A 131 -16.01 2.97 -8.79
C PRO A 131 -16.10 1.47 -8.54
N VAL A 132 -16.79 1.10 -7.47
CA VAL A 132 -17.24 -0.27 -7.22
C VAL A 132 -18.75 -0.39 -7.48
N THR A 133 -19.24 -1.62 -7.60
CA THR A 133 -20.69 -1.89 -7.71
C THR A 133 -21.20 -2.35 -6.35
N ASN A 134 -22.30 -1.79 -5.86
CA ASN A 134 -22.97 -2.30 -4.66
C ASN A 134 -24.07 -3.29 -5.06
N ASP A 135 -23.95 -4.55 -4.66
CA ASP A 135 -24.91 -5.61 -4.99
C ASP A 135 -25.87 -5.96 -3.83
N VAL A 136 -26.02 -5.06 -2.85
CA VAL A 136 -26.78 -5.21 -1.59
C VAL A 136 -26.05 -6.02 -0.50
N ILE A 137 -25.19 -6.97 -0.88
CA ILE A 137 -24.49 -7.86 0.07
C ILE A 137 -23.04 -7.42 0.25
N ALA A 138 -22.38 -7.01 -0.83
CA ALA A 138 -21.00 -6.57 -0.85
C ALA A 138 -20.76 -5.47 -1.90
N PHE A 139 -19.62 -4.81 -1.75
CA PHE A 139 -19.05 -4.00 -2.81
C PHE A 139 -18.20 -4.88 -3.71
N GLN A 140 -18.42 -4.79 -5.02
CA GLN A 140 -17.76 -5.62 -6.02
C GLN A 140 -16.88 -4.80 -6.94
N TRP A 141 -15.66 -5.29 -7.14
CA TRP A 141 -14.79 -4.90 -8.24
C TRP A 141 -14.71 -6.05 -9.26
N ASP A 142 -15.43 -5.90 -10.38
CA ASP A 142 -15.38 -6.86 -11.49
C ASP A 142 -14.22 -6.54 -12.45
N VAL A 143 -13.11 -7.28 -12.30
CA VAL A 143 -11.89 -7.10 -13.11
C VAL A 143 -12.05 -7.60 -14.55
N THR A 144 -13.10 -8.37 -14.83
CA THR A 144 -13.42 -8.78 -16.22
C THR A 144 -14.02 -7.62 -17.00
N LYS A 145 -14.72 -6.70 -16.32
CA LYS A 145 -15.34 -5.50 -16.92
C LYS A 145 -14.48 -4.26 -16.81
N ARG A 146 -13.80 -4.07 -15.69
CA ARG A 146 -13.01 -2.86 -15.40
C ARG A 146 -11.76 -3.22 -14.62
N LYS A 147 -10.60 -3.15 -15.26
CA LYS A 147 -9.32 -3.46 -14.62
C LYS A 147 -8.71 -2.32 -13.81
N VAL A 148 -9.28 -1.12 -13.82
CA VAL A 148 -8.69 0.06 -13.16
C VAL A 148 -9.73 0.79 -12.32
N LEU A 149 -9.36 1.07 -11.07
CA LEU A 149 -10.08 1.93 -10.14
C LEU A 149 -9.24 3.16 -9.79
N HIS A 150 -9.91 4.21 -9.34
CA HIS A 150 -9.32 5.41 -8.80
C HIS A 150 -9.16 5.27 -7.29
N VAL A 151 -8.04 5.77 -6.78
CA VAL A 151 -7.81 5.97 -5.35
C VAL A 151 -8.35 7.35 -5.01
N LEU A 152 -9.38 7.44 -4.17
CA LEU A 152 -9.98 8.70 -3.72
C LEU A 152 -9.26 9.28 -2.51
N ARG A 153 -8.81 8.39 -1.63
CA ARG A 153 -8.10 8.73 -0.39
C ARG A 153 -7.10 7.62 -0.06
N ALA A 154 -6.01 7.99 0.59
CA ALA A 154 -5.06 7.05 1.14
C ALA A 154 -4.72 7.43 2.58
N SER A 155 -4.52 6.42 3.43
CA SER A 155 -3.91 6.57 4.75
C SER A 155 -2.77 5.55 4.89
N VAL A 156 -1.70 5.95 5.57
CA VAL A 156 -0.59 5.07 5.91
C VAL A 156 -0.45 5.08 7.41
N SER A 157 -0.48 3.90 8.03
CA SER A 157 -0.45 3.72 9.47
C SER A 157 0.73 2.83 9.86
N PHE A 158 1.55 3.32 10.78
CA PHE A 158 2.66 2.57 11.38
C PHE A 158 2.33 2.28 12.83
N ASN A 159 2.36 1.00 13.23
CA ASN A 159 2.21 0.60 14.63
C ASN A 159 3.55 0.09 15.14
N ARG A 160 4.08 0.71 16.21
CA ARG A 160 5.36 0.33 16.81
C ARG A 160 5.14 -0.65 17.95
N ALA A 161 6.04 -1.62 18.10
CA ALA A 161 6.08 -2.41 19.32
C ALA A 161 6.44 -1.47 20.49
N GLN A 162 5.70 -1.52 21.60
CA GLN A 162 6.12 -0.83 22.81
C GLN A 162 7.53 -1.32 23.18
N PRO A 163 8.46 -0.44 23.59
CA PRO A 163 9.72 -0.90 24.15
C PRO A 163 9.36 -1.81 25.32
N SER A 164 9.86 -3.05 25.27
CA SER A 164 9.85 -3.95 26.43
C SER A 164 10.46 -3.18 27.58
N VAL A 165 9.64 -2.79 28.57
CA VAL A 165 10.16 -2.30 29.84
C VAL A 165 10.87 -3.50 30.44
N ALA A 166 12.19 -3.57 30.25
CA ALA A 166 13.02 -4.56 30.89
C ALA A 166 12.68 -4.52 32.39
N LYS A 167 12.12 -5.61 32.91
CA LYS A 167 11.91 -5.73 34.36
C LYS A 167 13.26 -5.41 35.02
N PRO A 168 13.32 -4.52 36.02
CA PRO A 168 14.57 -4.27 36.72
C PRO A 168 15.11 -5.62 37.18
N GLN A 169 16.32 -5.95 36.74
CA GLN A 169 17.01 -7.16 37.19
C GLN A 169 17.03 -7.09 38.72
N THR A 170 16.28 -7.99 39.36
CA THR A 170 16.36 -8.17 40.81
C THR A 170 17.81 -8.48 41.12
N GLU A 171 18.52 -7.53 41.73
CA GLU A 171 19.90 -7.75 42.16
C GLU A 171 19.95 -9.05 42.97
N PRO A 172 20.95 -9.92 42.73
CA PRO A 172 21.07 -11.12 43.54
C PRO A 172 21.30 -10.70 44.99
N ARG A 173 20.32 -11.00 45.86
CA ARG A 173 20.46 -10.90 47.31
C ARG A 173 21.75 -11.60 47.72
N ARG A 174 22.77 -10.81 48.06
CA ARG A 174 23.98 -11.31 48.74
C ARG A 174 23.50 -12.00 50.01
N ARG A 175 23.58 -13.33 50.05
CA ARG A 175 23.47 -14.09 51.30
C ARG A 175 24.63 -13.64 52.18
N GLY A 176 24.32 -12.90 53.24
CA GLY A 176 25.26 -12.66 54.33
C GLY A 176 25.68 -13.99 54.92
N LEU A 177 26.98 -14.26 54.89
CA LEU A 177 27.61 -15.18 55.83
C LEU A 177 27.53 -14.49 57.20
N PHE A 178 26.68 -14.98 58.09
CA PHE A 178 26.79 -14.99 59.56
C PHE A 178 25.41 -15.36 60.13
N GLY A 179 25.31 -16.59 60.62
CA GLY A 179 24.15 -17.18 61.29
C GLY A 179 24.51 -18.61 61.69
#